data_AF-A0AAW2K9C3-F1
#
_entry.id   AF-A0AAW2K9C3-F1
#
_cell.length_a   1.000
_cell.length_b   1.000
_cell.length_c   1.000
_cell.angle_alpha   90.00
_cell.angle_beta   90.00
_cell.angle_gamma   90.00
#
_symmetry.space_group_name_H-M   'P 1'
#
loop_
_entity.id
_entity.type
_entity.pdbx_description
1 polymer ?
#
loop_
_entity_poly.entity_id
_entity_poly.type
_entity_poly.pdbx_seq_one_letter_code
_entity_poly.pdbx_strand_id
1 'polypeptide(L)'
;MFFSRGGLPSIHILMECLQEFRDVSGLAVNTSKLSIFTAGIQNDVLDGILAKTEFARGKMLVRYLGIPFAAKRLLVTDYSPLVDQIASCIRKWMAKSRSFAGWLELIHSVIQGLKYF
;
A
#
# COMPACT_ATOMS: atom_id res chain seq x y z
N MET A 1 4.31 6.10 -2.82
CA MET A 1 3.44 5.30 -3.71
C MET A 1 2.77 6.28 -4.65
N PHE A 2 2.86 6.09 -5.96
CA PHE A 2 2.26 6.98 -6.95
C PHE A 2 1.05 6.31 -7.60
N PHE A 3 0.01 7.08 -7.86
CA PHE A 3 -1.21 6.62 -8.54
C PHE A 3 -1.43 7.48 -9.78
N SER A 4 -1.67 6.83 -10.92
CA SER A 4 -1.95 7.53 -12.18
C SER A 4 -2.98 6.75 -13.00
N ARG A 5 -3.64 7.44 -13.94
CA ARG A 5 -4.52 6.77 -14.89
C ARG A 5 -3.70 5.84 -15.79
N GLY A 6 -4.21 4.63 -16.04
CA GLY A 6 -3.54 3.55 -16.77
C GLY A 6 -3.38 3.77 -18.28
N GLY A 7 -2.66 4.81 -18.69
CA GLY A 7 -2.37 5.09 -20.09
C GLY A 7 -0.94 5.60 -20.28
N LEU A 8 -0.39 5.40 -21.48
CA LEU A 8 0.95 5.84 -21.87
C LEU A 8 1.22 7.34 -21.60
N PRO A 9 0.28 8.29 -21.87
CA PRO A 9 0.52 9.70 -21.60
C PRO A 9 0.76 9.99 -20.12
N SER A 10 -0.05 9.41 -19.23
CA SER A 10 0.08 9.62 -17.78
C SER A 10 1.41 9.09 -17.25
N ILE A 11 1.86 7.96 -17.78
CA ILE A 11 3.13 7.35 -17.37
C ILE A 11 4.32 8.15 -17.89
N HIS A 12 4.21 8.71 -19.09
CA HIS A 12 5.24 9.59 -19.63
C HIS A 12 5.46 10.83 -18.74
N ILE A 13 4.37 11.50 -18.35
CA ILE A 13 4.41 12.65 -17.43
C ILE A 13 5.02 12.23 -16.08
N LEU A 14 4.63 11.07 -15.55
CA LEU A 14 5.17 10.57 -14.29
C LEU A 14 6.69 10.32 -14.37
N MET A 15 7.18 9.77 -15.49
CA MET A 15 8.61 9.58 -15.72
C MET A 15 9.35 10.91 -15.83
N GLU A 16 8.77 11.91 -16.48
CA GLU A 16 9.32 13.25 -16.59
C GLU A 16 9.46 13.92 -15.22
N CYS A 17 8.42 13.85 -14.38
CA CYS A 17 8.47 14.35 -13.01
C CYS A 17 9.53 13.64 -12.15
N LEU A 18 9.73 12.33 -12.32
CA LEU A 18 10.76 11.59 -11.60
C LEU A 18 12.17 11.99 -12.07
N GLN A 19 12.33 12.32 -13.34
CA GLN A 19 13.58 12.83 -13.89
C GLN A 19 13.88 14.24 -13.35
N GLU A 20 12.90 15.14 -13.38
CA GLU A 20 13.04 16.49 -12.80
C GLU A 20 13.36 16.41 -11.30
N PHE A 21 12.67 15.54 -10.55
CA PHE A 21 12.97 15.31 -9.14
C PHE A 21 14.40 14.83 -8.93
N ARG A 22 14.90 13.93 -9.79
CA ARG A 22 16.28 13.46 -9.74
C ARG A 22 17.26 14.60 -9.98
N ASP A 23 16.98 15.47 -10.95
CA ASP A 23 17.88 16.57 -11.31
C ASP A 23 17.97 17.62 -10.20
N VAL A 24 16.87 17.87 -9.48
CA VAL A 24 16.83 18.81 -8.35
C VAL A 24 17.39 18.20 -7.06
N SER A 25 17.05 16.95 -6.75
CA SER A 25 17.40 16.32 -5.47
C SER A 25 18.69 15.50 -5.48
N GLY A 26 19.19 15.13 -6.67
CA GLY A 26 20.25 14.14 -6.84
C GLY A 26 19.83 12.70 -6.57
N LEU A 27 18.57 12.45 -6.20
CA LEU A 27 18.08 11.11 -5.87
C LEU A 27 17.52 10.41 -7.11
N ALA A 28 18.17 9.34 -7.54
CA ALA A 28 17.71 8.50 -8.63
C ALA A 28 16.75 7.42 -8.15
N VAL A 29 15.73 7.18 -8.97
CA VAL A 29 14.75 6.13 -8.76
C VAL A 29 15.39 4.77 -9.06
N ASN A 30 15.28 3.82 -8.12
CA ASN A 30 15.80 2.47 -8.31
C ASN A 30 14.75 1.58 -9.02
N THR A 31 14.96 1.33 -10.31
CA THR A 31 14.10 0.53 -11.18
C THR A 31 13.91 -0.91 -10.67
N SER A 32 14.93 -1.50 -10.02
CA SER A 32 14.84 -2.87 -9.47
C SER A 32 13.98 -2.98 -8.20
N LYS A 33 13.78 -1.88 -7.48
CA LYS A 33 12.88 -1.83 -6.31
C LYS A 33 11.47 -1.39 -6.68
N LEU A 34 11.28 -0.86 -7.89
CA LEU A 34 9.99 -0.38 -8.35
C LEU A 34 9.25 -1.45 -9.14
N SER A 35 7.96 -1.52 -8.84
CA SER A 35 7.05 -2.43 -9.52
C SER A 35 5.77 -1.69 -9.88
N ILE A 36 5.33 -1.87 -11.13
CA ILE A 36 4.04 -1.33 -11.58
C ILE A 36 2.94 -2.32 -11.20
N PHE A 37 1.92 -1.82 -10.52
CA PHE A 37 0.68 -2.55 -10.26
C PHE A 37 -0.43 -1.96 -11.11
N THR A 38 -1.15 -2.81 -11.85
CA THR A 38 -2.23 -2.37 -12.73
C THR A 38 -3.52 -3.13 -12.45
N ALA A 39 -4.65 -2.45 -12.70
CA ALA A 39 -5.98 -3.01 -12.62
C ALA A 39 -6.80 -2.49 -13.81
N GLY A 40 -7.47 -3.38 -14.55
CA GLY A 40 -8.36 -2.99 -15.65
C GLY A 40 -7.67 -2.45 -16.90
N ILE A 41 -6.36 -2.69 -17.10
CA ILE A 41 -5.62 -2.32 -18.32
C ILE A 41 -5.45 -3.57 -19.19
N GLN A 42 -5.59 -3.42 -20.51
CA GLN A 42 -5.32 -4.50 -21.48
C GLN A 42 -3.82 -4.87 -21.48
N ASN A 43 -3.49 -6.14 -21.70
CA ASN A 43 -2.11 -6.64 -21.57
C ASN A 43 -1.15 -6.02 -22.61
N ASP A 44 -1.63 -5.72 -23.82
CA ASP A 44 -0.88 -5.03 -24.88
C ASP A 44 -0.39 -3.63 -24.45
N VAL A 45 -1.27 -2.85 -23.82
CA VAL A 45 -0.94 -1.53 -23.29
C VAL A 45 0.03 -1.66 -22.12
N LEU A 46 -0.16 -2.66 -21.28
CA LEU A 46 0.73 -2.94 -20.15
C LEU A 46 2.14 -3.33 -20.61
N ASP A 47 2.26 -4.17 -21.62
CA ASP A 47 3.55 -4.60 -22.17
C ASP A 47 4.28 -3.41 -22.81
N GLY A 48 3.55 -2.51 -23.49
CA GLY A 48 4.11 -1.25 -24.00
C GLY A 48 4.60 -0.31 -22.89
N ILE A 49 3.91 -0.28 -21.75
CA ILE A 49 4.33 0.49 -20.57
C ILE A 49 5.59 -0.11 -19.93
N LEU A 50 5.62 -1.43 -19.75
CA LEU A 50 6.75 -2.15 -19.15
C LEU A 50 8.01 -2.00 -20.01
N ALA A 51 7.86 -2.09 -21.34
CA ALA A 51 8.96 -1.89 -22.28
C ALA A 51 9.55 -0.47 -22.22
N LYS A 52 8.74 0.55 -21.92
CA LYS A 52 9.22 1.95 -21.83
C LYS A 52 9.78 2.35 -20.47
N THR A 53 9.34 1.68 -19.40
CA THR A 53 9.68 2.08 -18.02
C THR A 53 10.75 1.20 -17.38
N GLU A 54 11.02 0.01 -17.95
CA GLU A 54 11.92 -1.01 -17.39
C GLU A 54 11.56 -1.44 -15.96
N PHE A 55 10.38 -1.07 -15.46
CA PHE A 55 9.92 -1.46 -14.14
C PHE A 55 9.44 -2.90 -14.16
N ALA A 56 9.65 -3.61 -13.04
CA ALA A 56 9.13 -4.95 -12.91
C ALA A 56 7.59 -4.93 -12.89
N ARG A 57 6.95 -5.91 -13.55
CA ARG A 57 5.50 -6.12 -13.39
C ARG A 57 5.23 -6.63 -11.99
N GLY A 58 4.62 -5.79 -11.16
CA GLY A 58 4.13 -6.18 -9.85
C GLY A 58 2.89 -7.05 -9.99
N LYS A 59 2.89 -8.22 -9.35
CA LYS A 59 1.64 -8.98 -9.18
C LYS A 59 0.90 -8.38 -7.98
N MET A 60 -0.30 -7.86 -8.21
CA MET A 60 -1.11 -7.23 -7.15
C MET A 60 -1.61 -8.29 -6.15
N LEU A 61 -0.73 -8.64 -5.23
CA LEU A 61 -0.97 -9.40 -3.99
C LEU A 61 -0.23 -8.71 -2.83
N VAL A 62 -0.07 -7.38 -2.91
CA VAL A 62 0.59 -6.63 -1.83
C VAL A 62 -0.33 -6.72 -0.62
N ARG A 63 0.14 -7.26 0.50
CA ARG A 63 -0.58 -7.12 1.77
C ARG A 63 -0.19 -5.78 2.36
N TYR A 64 -1.13 -4.85 2.45
CA TYR A 64 -0.93 -3.62 3.21
C TYR A 64 -1.53 -3.82 4.60
N LEU A 65 -0.71 -3.70 5.65
CA LEU A 65 -1.11 -3.97 7.04
C LEU A 65 -1.77 -5.35 7.25
N GLY A 66 -1.30 -6.37 6.51
CA GLY A 66 -1.84 -7.74 6.59
C GLY A 66 -3.10 -8.00 5.75
N ILE A 67 -3.71 -6.95 5.19
CA ILE A 67 -4.90 -7.03 4.34
C ILE A 67 -4.47 -7.13 2.88
N PRO A 68 -5.02 -8.05 2.07
CA PRO A 68 -4.73 -8.08 0.64
C PRO A 68 -5.16 -6.77 0.00
N PHE A 69 -4.21 -6.01 -0.53
CA PHE A 69 -4.45 -4.83 -1.36
C PHE A 69 -4.93 -5.32 -2.73
N ALA A 70 -6.24 -5.54 -2.83
CA ALA A 70 -6.87 -6.09 -4.03
C ALA A 70 -7.53 -4.98 -4.85
N ALA A 71 -7.50 -5.11 -6.18
CA ALA A 71 -8.23 -4.24 -7.11
C ALA A 71 -9.77 -4.40 -7.03
N LYS A 72 -10.26 -5.31 -6.18
CA LYS A 72 -11.67 -5.61 -5.96
C LYS A 72 -12.08 -5.12 -4.58
N ARG A 73 -13.39 -4.88 -4.38
CA ARG A 73 -13.93 -4.59 -3.05
C ARG A 73 -13.59 -5.74 -2.10
N LEU A 74 -12.95 -5.40 -0.99
CA LEU A 74 -12.58 -6.38 0.04
C LEU A 74 -13.84 -6.89 0.74
N LEU A 75 -13.89 -8.20 0.94
CA LEU A 75 -14.93 -8.86 1.73
C LEU A 75 -14.57 -8.77 3.22
N VAL A 76 -15.56 -8.93 4.10
CA VAL A 76 -15.34 -8.94 5.56
C VAL A 76 -14.27 -10.00 5.95
N THR A 77 -14.24 -11.12 5.24
CA THR A 77 -13.25 -12.21 5.43
C THR A 77 -11.81 -11.80 5.11
N ASP A 78 -11.61 -10.81 4.23
CA ASP A 78 -10.27 -10.33 3.87
C ASP A 78 -9.64 -9.48 5.00
N TYR A 79 -10.45 -8.99 5.94
CA TYR A 79 -10.01 -8.20 7.10
C TYR A 79 -9.66 -9.06 8.33
N SER A 80 -9.90 -10.38 8.31
CA SER A 80 -9.56 -11.27 9.43
C SER A 80 -8.12 -11.10 9.93
N PRO A 81 -7.08 -10.98 9.06
CA PRO A 81 -5.71 -10.75 9.52
C PRO A 81 -5.54 -9.44 10.30
N LEU A 82 -6.25 -8.37 9.90
CA LEU A 82 -6.23 -7.10 10.62
C LEU A 82 -6.88 -7.26 11.99
N VAL A 83 -8.05 -7.90 12.05
CA VAL A 83 -8.76 -8.15 13.31
C VAL A 83 -7.89 -8.97 14.27
N ASP A 84 -7.19 -9.99 13.77
CA ASP A 84 -6.28 -10.81 14.56
C ASP A 84 -5.10 -10.00 15.10
N GLN A 85 -4.55 -9.08 14.30
CA GLN A 85 -3.48 -8.18 14.71
C GLN A 85 -3.95 -7.22 15.82
N ILE A 86 -5.15 -6.64 15.67
CA ILE A 86 -5.76 -5.77 16.68
C ILE A 86 -5.97 -6.54 17.98
N ALA A 87 -6.56 -7.72 17.90
CA ALA A 87 -6.83 -8.58 19.06
C ALA A 87 -5.52 -9.01 19.75
N SER A 88 -4.47 -9.29 18.97
CA SER A 88 -3.13 -9.60 19.50
C SER A 88 -2.52 -8.42 20.25
N CYS A 89 -2.62 -7.21 19.70
CA CYS A 89 -2.20 -5.99 20.40
C CYS A 89 -2.96 -5.81 21.71
N ILE A 90 -4.30 -5.85 21.66
CA ILE A 90 -5.13 -5.70 22.87
C ILE A 90 -4.76 -6.74 23.94
N ARG A 91 -4.58 -8.02 23.59
CA ARG A 91 -4.17 -9.07 24.54
C ARG A 91 -2.82 -8.79 25.20
N LYS A 92 -1.81 -8.38 24.42
CA LYS A 92 -0.46 -8.05 24.94
C LYS A 92 -0.49 -6.90 25.94
N TRP A 93 -1.33 -5.91 25.70
CA TRP A 93 -1.45 -4.73 26.55
C TRP A 93 -2.41 -4.93 27.73
N MET A 94 -3.44 -5.76 27.57
CA MET A 94 -4.33 -6.19 28.66
C MET A 94 -3.55 -6.96 29.75
N ALA A 95 -2.53 -7.74 29.37
CA ALA A 95 -1.62 -8.35 30.35
C ALA A 95 -0.86 -7.33 31.22
N LYS A 96 -0.77 -6.06 30.78
CA LYS A 96 -0.05 -4.98 31.48
C LYS A 96 -0.98 -3.99 32.19
N SER A 97 -2.24 -3.88 31.77
CA SER A 97 -3.24 -2.94 32.30
C SER A 97 -4.20 -3.65 33.27
N ARG A 98 -4.22 -3.23 34.54
CA ARG A 98 -5.09 -3.83 35.59
C ARG A 98 -6.41 -3.09 35.85
N SER A 99 -6.65 -1.92 35.26
CA SER A 99 -7.86 -1.12 35.52
C SER A 99 -8.81 -1.11 34.33
N PHE A 100 -10.13 -1.05 34.62
CA PHE A 100 -11.17 -0.97 33.58
C PHE A 100 -11.08 0.31 32.74
N ALA A 101 -10.82 1.45 33.40
CA ALA A 101 -10.61 2.72 32.70
C ALA A 101 -9.37 2.68 31.77
N GLY A 102 -8.27 2.08 32.25
CA GLY A 102 -7.07 1.89 31.42
C GLY A 102 -7.31 0.95 30.25
N TRP A 103 -8.16 -0.06 30.42
CA TRP A 103 -8.57 -0.95 29.35
C TRP A 103 -9.41 -0.25 28.26
N LEU A 104 -10.35 0.61 28.66
CA LEU A 104 -11.18 1.38 27.74
C LEU A 104 -10.34 2.37 26.93
N GLU A 105 -9.47 3.13 27.60
CA GLU A 105 -8.55 4.07 26.96
C GLU A 105 -7.57 3.37 25.99
N LEU A 106 -7.08 2.19 26.37
CA LEU A 106 -6.22 1.38 25.51
C LEU A 106 -6.94 0.94 24.22
N ILE A 107 -8.17 0.43 24.33
CA ILE A 107 -8.96 0.05 23.14
C ILE A 107 -9.19 1.27 22.26
N HIS A 108 -9.55 2.41 22.87
CA HIS A 108 -9.82 3.64 22.15
C HIS A 108 -8.56 4.12 21.40
N SER A 109 -7.40 4.14 22.05
CA SER A 109 -6.12 4.51 21.46
C SER A 109 -5.71 3.58 20.30
N VAL A 110 -5.88 2.27 20.45
CA VAL A 110 -5.56 1.30 19.39
C VAL A 110 -6.45 1.52 18.16
N ILE A 111 -7.77 1.66 18.37
CA ILE A 111 -8.73 1.89 17.28
C ILE A 111 -8.46 3.24 16.59
N GLN A 112 -8.21 4.30 17.37
CA GLN A 112 -7.88 5.61 16.81
C GLN A 112 -6.60 5.54 15.98
N GLY A 113 -5.54 4.91 16.50
CA GLY A 113 -4.30 4.71 15.77
C GLY A 113 -4.53 4.05 14.41
N LEU A 114 -5.36 3.01 14.34
CA LEU A 114 -5.68 2.32 13.08
C LEU A 114 -6.48 3.17 12.08
N LYS A 115 -7.29 4.12 12.54
CA LYS A 115 -8.05 5.00 11.63
C LYS A 115 -7.17 6.00 10.90
N TYR A 116 -6.02 6.35 11.47
CA TYR A 116 -5.09 7.34 10.91
C TYR A 116 -3.97 6.70 10.07
N PHE A 117 -3.98 5.37 9.91
CA PHE A 117 -3.07 4.60 9.05
C PHE A 117 -3.78 4.12 7.76
#